data_AF-A0A7C4BZN9-F1
#
_entry.id   AF-A0A7C4BZN9-F1
#
_cell.length_a   1.000
_cell.length_b   1.000
_cell.length_c   1.000
_cell.angle_alpha   90.00
_cell.angle_beta   90.00
_cell.angle_gamma   90.00
#
_symmetry.space_group_name_H-M   'P 1'
#
loop_
_entity.id
_entity.type
_entity.pdbx_description
1 polymer ?
#
loop_
_entity_poly.entity_id
_entity_poly.type
_entity_poly.pdbx_seq_one_letter_code
_entity_poly.pdbx_strand_id
1 'polypeptide(L)'
;MSHHRRSIHEAGGWGITVVSIQQMYAGHAAQVMALAAQCTAGAYFGKYVIVVDDDIDPTNIHQVLWAMATRSRPAQSIDILRETWSTYLDPSLNPPEIRPWGSKCLINACMDYRFYKTFSRRTKLAKETYDKVVGRWQELGFSGTPPVITVFEDEKFPSSID
;
A
#
# COMPACT_ATOMS: atom_id res chain seq x y z
N MET A 1 11.23 16.35 9.02
CA MET A 1 11.59 14.92 8.82
C MET A 1 10.31 14.19 8.44
N SER A 2 10.15 13.78 7.17
CA SER A 2 8.97 13.03 6.74
C SER A 2 9.08 11.58 7.21
N HIS A 3 8.10 11.11 7.97
CA HIS A 3 8.04 9.74 8.46
C HIS A 3 7.57 8.81 7.34
N HIS A 4 8.50 8.30 6.53
CA HIS A 4 8.20 7.26 5.55
C HIS A 4 8.28 5.87 6.21
N ARG A 5 7.19 5.10 6.16
CA ARG A 5 7.15 3.72 6.67
C ARG A 5 7.34 2.75 5.50
N ARG A 6 8.31 1.84 5.63
CA ARG A 6 8.59 0.78 4.67
C ARG A 6 8.37 -0.56 5.35
N SER A 7 7.70 -1.48 4.68
CA SER A 7 7.53 -2.86 5.14
C SER A 7 7.90 -3.84 4.04
N ILE A 8 8.38 -5.01 4.46
CA ILE A 8 8.55 -6.19 3.62
C ILE A 8 7.37 -7.08 3.95
N HIS A 9 6.57 -7.44 2.94
CA HIS A 9 5.31 -8.15 3.14
C HIS A 9 5.51 -9.67 3.27
N GLU A 10 4.72 -10.33 4.11
CA GLU A 10 4.77 -11.81 4.29
C GLU A 10 4.49 -12.61 3.00
N ALA A 11 3.76 -12.05 2.03
CA ALA A 11 3.52 -12.68 0.73
C ALA A 11 4.65 -12.45 -0.31
N GLY A 12 5.67 -11.66 0.04
CA GLY A 12 6.58 -11.08 -0.95
C GLY A 12 8.01 -10.89 -0.46
N GLY A 13 8.48 -11.74 0.46
CA GLY A 13 9.78 -11.63 1.13
C GLY A 13 11.02 -11.46 0.23
N TRP A 14 10.86 -11.51 -1.10
CA TRP A 14 11.94 -11.37 -2.06
C TRP A 14 11.74 -10.34 -3.18
N GLY A 15 10.50 -9.96 -3.56
CA GLY A 15 10.27 -9.23 -4.82
C GLY A 15 9.34 -8.02 -4.76
N ILE A 16 8.68 -7.76 -3.63
CA ILE A 16 7.69 -6.68 -3.51
C ILE A 16 8.08 -5.76 -2.35
N THR A 17 8.19 -4.46 -2.64
CA THR A 17 8.40 -3.41 -1.63
C THR A 17 7.19 -2.50 -1.60
N VAL A 18 6.64 -2.27 -0.41
CA VAL A 18 5.55 -1.32 -0.21
C VAL A 18 6.05 -0.13 0.61
N VAL A 19 5.79 1.08 0.13
CA VAL A 19 6.17 2.33 0.80
C VAL A 19 4.92 3.16 1.08
N SER A 20 4.68 3.44 2.35
CA SER A 20 3.61 4.33 2.78
C SER A 20 4.16 5.75 2.93
N ILE A 21 3.50 6.72 2.28
CA ILE A 21 3.92 8.12 2.25
C ILE A 21 2.79 9.09 2.58
N GLN A 22 3.14 10.16 3.28
CA GLN A 22 2.31 11.36 3.29
C GLN A 22 2.66 12.20 2.06
N GLN A 23 1.72 12.40 1.14
CA GLN A 23 1.97 13.17 -0.07
C GLN A 23 2.14 14.67 0.23
N MET A 24 3.28 15.25 -0.12
CA MET A 24 3.62 16.64 0.23
C MET A 24 3.52 17.60 -0.96
N TYR A 25 3.75 17.12 -2.19
CA TYR A 25 3.79 17.93 -3.41
C TYR A 25 3.49 17.08 -4.66
N ALA A 26 3.23 17.75 -5.79
CA ALA A 26 2.95 17.09 -7.05
C ALA A 26 4.16 16.28 -7.54
N GLY A 27 3.94 15.01 -7.88
CA GLY A 27 5.01 14.09 -8.31
C GLY A 27 5.78 13.42 -7.15
N HIS A 28 5.44 13.70 -5.89
CA HIS A 28 6.09 13.09 -4.73
C HIS A 28 6.06 11.54 -4.79
N ALA A 29 4.90 10.95 -5.12
CA ALA A 29 4.76 9.50 -5.25
C ALA A 29 5.68 8.92 -6.35
N ALA A 30 5.78 9.59 -7.51
CA ALA A 30 6.64 9.16 -8.61
C ALA A 30 8.14 9.19 -8.22
N GLN A 31 8.58 10.24 -7.53
CA GLN A 31 9.96 10.34 -7.03
C GLN A 31 10.27 9.26 -5.98
N VAL A 32 9.33 8.99 -5.06
CA VAL A 32 9.50 7.93 -4.06
C VAL A 32 9.57 6.55 -4.73
N MET A 33 8.72 6.27 -5.72
CA MET A 33 8.77 5.02 -6.49
C MET A 33 10.14 4.79 -7.12
N ALA A 34 10.65 5.79 -7.85
CA ALA A 34 11.96 5.72 -8.48
C ALA A 34 13.08 5.52 -7.45
N LEU A 35 13.05 6.25 -6.33
CA LEU A 35 14.05 6.11 -5.26
C LEU A 35 14.01 4.71 -4.62
N ALA A 36 12.82 4.19 -4.34
CA ALA A 36 12.66 2.88 -3.72
C ALA A 36 13.12 1.75 -4.66
N ALA A 37 12.91 1.89 -5.97
CA ALA A 37 13.39 0.93 -6.96
C ALA A 37 14.91 0.89 -7.10
N GLN A 38 15.59 2.02 -6.84
CA GLN A 38 17.03 2.16 -7.06
C GLN A 38 17.86 2.05 -5.76
N CYS A 39 17.23 1.93 -4.58
CA CYS A 39 17.95 1.64 -3.35
C CYS A 39 18.57 0.24 -3.38
N THR A 40 19.68 -0.01 -2.69
CA THR A 40 20.47 -1.26 -2.82
C THR A 40 19.62 -2.54 -2.74
N ALA A 41 18.71 -2.63 -1.77
CA ALA A 41 17.84 -3.80 -1.62
C ALA A 41 16.76 -3.89 -2.73
N GLY A 42 16.16 -2.76 -3.11
CA GLY A 42 15.15 -2.69 -4.16
C GLY A 42 15.71 -2.91 -5.57
N ALA A 43 16.91 -2.39 -5.83
CA ALA A 43 17.60 -2.53 -7.10
C ALA A 43 18.06 -3.96 -7.33
N TYR A 44 18.68 -4.58 -6.33
CA TYR A 44 19.28 -5.91 -6.49
C TYR A 44 18.24 -7.04 -6.52
N PHE A 45 17.20 -6.97 -5.66
CA PHE A 45 16.23 -8.06 -5.49
C PHE A 45 14.77 -7.70 -5.79
N GLY A 46 14.40 -6.42 -5.67
CA GLY A 46 13.02 -5.97 -5.86
C GLY A 46 12.56 -6.11 -7.32
N LYS A 47 11.25 -6.35 -7.50
CA LYS A 47 10.58 -6.35 -8.82
C LYS A 47 9.40 -5.41 -8.86
N TYR A 48 8.66 -5.33 -7.76
CA TYR A 48 7.48 -4.49 -7.64
C TYR A 48 7.70 -3.48 -6.51
N VAL A 49 7.47 -2.21 -6.83
CA VAL A 49 7.44 -1.13 -5.85
C VAL A 49 6.04 -0.57 -5.86
N ILE A 50 5.36 -0.63 -4.73
CA ILE A 50 4.01 -0.11 -4.55
C ILE A 50 4.09 1.05 -3.58
N VAL A 51 3.64 2.23 -4.00
CA VAL A 51 3.57 3.41 -3.13
C VAL A 51 2.11 3.67 -2.80
N VAL A 52 1.83 3.80 -1.51
CA VAL A 52 0.49 4.01 -0.93
C VAL A 52 0.51 5.25 -0.02
N ASP A 53 -0.65 5.84 0.25
CA ASP A 53 -0.73 6.95 1.21
C ASP A 53 -0.49 6.47 2.66
N ASP A 54 -0.39 7.43 3.58
CA ASP A 54 -0.13 7.24 5.02
C ASP A 54 -1.29 6.62 5.79
N ASP A 55 -2.49 6.61 5.20
CA ASP A 55 -3.67 5.92 5.74
C ASP A 55 -3.66 4.40 5.48
N ILE A 56 -2.72 3.91 4.66
CA ILE A 56 -2.55 2.50 4.35
C ILE A 56 -1.40 1.93 5.18
N ASP A 57 -1.70 0.89 5.96
CA ASP A 57 -0.66 0.09 6.61
C ASP A 57 0.05 -0.77 5.55
N PRO A 58 1.35 -0.52 5.28
CA PRO A 58 2.06 -1.25 4.24
C PRO A 58 2.35 -2.71 4.66
N THR A 59 2.19 -3.08 5.94
CA THR A 59 2.33 -4.46 6.44
C THR A 59 1.05 -5.29 6.29
N ASN A 60 -0.06 -4.68 5.88
CA ASN A 60 -1.34 -5.35 5.66
C ASN A 60 -1.69 -5.45 4.17
N ILE A 61 -1.58 -6.65 3.58
CA ILE A 61 -1.68 -6.83 2.12
C ILE A 61 -3.07 -6.46 1.61
N HIS A 62 -4.10 -6.71 2.42
CA HIS A 62 -5.46 -6.41 2.06
C HIS A 62 -5.68 -4.90 1.90
N GLN A 63 -5.06 -4.08 2.77
CA GLN A 63 -5.12 -2.62 2.62
C GLN A 63 -4.34 -2.13 1.40
N VAL A 64 -3.18 -2.72 1.11
CA VAL A 64 -2.37 -2.39 -0.07
C VAL A 64 -3.12 -2.73 -1.37
N LEU A 65 -3.69 -3.93 -1.46
CA LEU A 65 -4.47 -4.35 -2.62
C LEU A 65 -5.74 -3.51 -2.79
N TRP A 66 -6.41 -3.13 -1.70
CA TRP A 66 -7.53 -2.20 -1.74
C TRP A 66 -7.12 -0.83 -2.30
N ALA A 67 -6.00 -0.27 -1.85
CA ALA A 67 -5.48 0.99 -2.37
C ALA A 67 -5.15 0.89 -3.87
N MET A 68 -4.51 -0.20 -4.29
CA MET A 68 -4.26 -0.45 -5.72
C MET A 68 -5.57 -0.49 -6.53
N ALA A 69 -6.58 -1.23 -6.06
CA ALA A 69 -7.84 -1.40 -6.78
C ALA A 69 -8.66 -0.11 -6.87
N THR A 70 -8.55 0.79 -5.88
CA THR A 70 -9.42 1.98 -5.77
C THR A 70 -8.75 3.29 -6.17
N ARG A 71 -7.40 3.37 -6.12
CA ARG A 71 -6.64 4.60 -6.35
C ARG A 71 -5.75 4.55 -7.59
N SER A 72 -5.39 3.35 -8.06
CA SER A 72 -4.52 3.18 -9.23
C SER A 72 -5.32 3.05 -10.52
N ARG A 73 -4.89 3.76 -11.57
CA ARG A 73 -5.35 3.52 -12.94
C ARG A 73 -4.19 2.91 -13.73
N PRO A 74 -4.24 1.63 -14.13
CA PRO A 74 -3.06 0.91 -14.63
C PRO A 74 -2.28 1.62 -15.74
N ALA A 75 -2.98 2.28 -16.68
CA ALA A 75 -2.33 2.98 -17.79
C ALA A 75 -1.60 4.27 -17.40
N GLN A 76 -1.94 4.90 -16.26
CA GLN A 76 -1.32 6.16 -15.81
C GLN A 76 -0.53 6.02 -14.50
N SER A 77 -0.81 4.98 -13.73
CA SER A 77 -0.24 4.78 -12.40
C SER A 77 0.88 3.75 -12.38
N ILE A 78 1.20 3.11 -13.51
CA ILE A 78 2.25 2.09 -13.61
C ILE A 78 3.36 2.54 -14.53
N ASP A 79 4.58 2.59 -14.00
CA ASP A 79 5.80 2.80 -14.76
C ASP A 79 6.65 1.52 -14.73
N ILE A 80 7.36 1.25 -15.83
CA ILE A 80 8.26 0.10 -15.93
C ILE A 80 9.68 0.58 -16.22
N LEU A 81 10.57 0.33 -15.26
CA LEU A 81 12.01 0.47 -15.48
C LEU A 81 12.52 -0.82 -16.12
N ARG A 82 13.15 -0.70 -17.29
CA ARG A 82 13.69 -1.83 -18.07
C ARG A 82 15.21 -1.86 -17.97
N GLU A 83 15.82 -3.02 -18.23
CA GLU A 83 17.28 -3.21 -18.20
C GLU A 83 17.93 -2.79 -16.87
N THR A 84 17.23 -3.04 -15.76
CA THR A 84 17.71 -2.76 -14.41
C THR A 84 18.60 -3.87 -13.88
N TRP A 85 19.47 -3.56 -12.91
CA TRP A 85 20.22 -4.59 -12.20
C TRP A 85 19.28 -5.60 -11.54
N SER A 86 19.64 -6.87 -11.56
CA SER A 86 18.92 -7.97 -10.93
C SER A 86 19.90 -9.02 -10.41
N THR A 87 19.37 -10.03 -9.72
CA THR A 87 20.13 -11.10 -9.10
C THR A 87 20.08 -12.38 -9.93
N TYR A 88 21.19 -13.14 -9.91
CA TYR A 88 21.29 -14.46 -10.54
C TYR A 88 20.33 -15.51 -9.94
N LEU A 89 19.74 -15.21 -8.78
CA LEU A 89 18.77 -16.08 -8.11
C LEU A 89 17.34 -15.86 -8.62
N ASP A 90 17.10 -14.94 -9.56
CA ASP A 90 15.76 -14.69 -10.09
C ASP A 90 15.23 -15.92 -10.87
N PRO A 91 14.17 -16.60 -10.38
CA PRO A 91 13.63 -17.79 -11.04
C PRO A 91 12.79 -17.48 -12.29
N SER A 92 12.38 -16.22 -12.49
CA SER A 92 11.54 -15.81 -13.62
C SER A 92 12.31 -15.59 -14.93
N LEU A 93 13.65 -15.58 -14.85
CA LEU A 93 14.53 -15.38 -15.99
C LEU A 93 15.31 -16.66 -16.29
N ASN A 94 15.13 -17.15 -17.51
CA ASN A 94 15.82 -18.32 -18.06
C ASN A 94 16.17 -18.02 -19.53
N PRO A 95 17.40 -18.24 -19.99
CA PRO A 95 18.49 -19.00 -19.36
C PRO A 95 19.27 -18.20 -18.27
N PRO A 96 20.13 -18.82 -17.44
CA PRO A 96 20.78 -18.14 -16.30
C PRO A 96 21.64 -16.92 -16.65
N GLU A 97 22.14 -16.84 -17.87
CA GLU A 97 23.05 -15.80 -18.35
C GLU A 97 22.37 -14.43 -18.44
N ILE A 98 21.04 -14.38 -18.63
CA ILE A 98 20.28 -13.11 -18.73
C ILE A 98 19.85 -12.57 -17.36
N ARG A 99 20.05 -13.32 -16.28
CA ARG A 99 19.59 -12.95 -14.92
C ARG A 99 20.23 -11.69 -14.30
N PRO A 100 21.38 -11.15 -14.75
CA PRO A 100 21.87 -9.85 -14.29
C PRO A 100 20.96 -8.68 -14.68
N TRP A 101 20.17 -8.84 -15.74
CA TRP A 101 19.23 -7.85 -16.24
C TRP A 101 17.83 -8.18 -15.78
N GLY A 102 17.07 -7.18 -15.39
CA GLY A 102 15.68 -7.34 -14.98
C GLY A 102 14.87 -6.07 -15.20
N SER A 103 13.67 -6.06 -14.65
CA SER A 103 12.79 -4.89 -14.70
C SER A 103 12.16 -4.62 -13.34
N LYS A 104 11.74 -3.37 -13.15
CA LYS A 104 11.01 -2.93 -11.95
C LYS A 104 9.68 -2.35 -12.38
N CYS A 105 8.59 -2.85 -11.81
CA CYS A 105 7.25 -2.32 -11.94
C CYS A 105 6.97 -1.37 -10.78
N LEU A 106 6.74 -0.11 -11.09
CA LEU A 106 6.44 0.95 -10.14
C LEU A 106 4.96 1.22 -10.18
N ILE A 107 4.27 1.09 -9.04
CA ILE A 107 2.82 1.19 -8.95
C ILE A 107 2.46 2.32 -7.99
N ASN A 108 1.85 3.37 -8.53
CA ASN A 108 1.28 4.47 -7.75
C ASN A 108 -0.14 4.10 -7.32
N ALA A 109 -0.29 3.67 -6.07
CA ALA A 109 -1.56 3.40 -5.42
C ALA A 109 -1.95 4.52 -4.44
N CYS A 110 -1.41 5.73 -4.60
CA CYS A 110 -1.82 6.90 -3.86
C CYS A 110 -3.05 7.57 -4.50
N MET A 111 -3.77 8.35 -3.69
CA MET A 111 -4.77 9.30 -4.16
C MET A 111 -4.13 10.29 -5.15
N ASP A 112 -4.87 10.66 -6.20
CA ASP A 112 -4.38 11.66 -7.16
C ASP A 112 -4.12 12.98 -6.45
N TYR A 113 -2.85 13.41 -6.42
CA TYR A 113 -2.45 14.62 -5.70
C TYR A 113 -3.22 15.87 -6.15
N ARG A 114 -3.64 15.93 -7.43
CA ARG A 114 -4.44 17.05 -7.99
C ARG A 114 -5.78 17.20 -7.28
N PHE A 115 -6.33 16.09 -6.79
CA PHE A 115 -7.65 16.02 -6.16
C PHE A 115 -7.56 15.55 -4.70
N TYR A 116 -6.37 15.60 -4.08
CA TYR A 116 -6.13 15.05 -2.74
C TYR A 116 -7.09 15.60 -1.69
N LYS A 117 -7.37 16.91 -1.73
CA LYS A 117 -8.28 17.59 -0.79
C LYS A 117 -9.76 17.25 -1.00
N THR A 118 -10.13 16.83 -2.21
CA THR A 118 -11.51 16.53 -2.61
C THR A 118 -11.75 15.03 -2.75
N PHE A 119 -10.73 14.20 -2.48
CA PHE A 119 -10.84 12.76 -2.61
C PHE A 119 -11.82 12.21 -1.57
N SER A 120 -12.60 11.20 -1.97
CA SER A 120 -13.61 10.59 -1.09
C SER A 120 -12.94 10.07 0.18
N ARG A 121 -13.45 10.49 1.34
CA ARG A 121 -12.96 9.99 2.63
C ARG A 121 -13.16 8.48 2.69
N ARG A 122 -12.14 7.77 3.19
CA ARG A 122 -12.24 6.34 3.48
C ARG A 122 -13.35 6.11 4.50
N THR A 123 -14.27 5.21 4.21
CA THR A 123 -15.22 4.71 5.21
C THR A 123 -14.44 3.94 6.26
N LYS A 124 -14.42 4.45 7.50
CA LYS A 124 -13.88 3.74 8.66
C LYS A 124 -15.04 3.40 9.59
N LEU A 125 -14.83 2.50 10.54
CA LEU A 125 -15.83 2.20 11.55
C LEU A 125 -15.67 3.14 12.75
N ALA A 126 -16.78 3.60 13.33
CA ALA A 126 -16.73 4.27 14.62
C ALA A 126 -16.32 3.27 15.71
N LYS A 127 -15.30 3.63 16.52
CA LYS A 127 -14.78 2.76 17.58
C LYS A 127 -15.85 2.38 18.59
N GLU A 128 -16.70 3.33 18.97
CA GLU A 128 -17.80 3.10 19.91
C GLU A 128 -18.79 2.03 19.41
N THR A 129 -19.14 2.08 18.12
CA THR A 129 -20.03 1.10 17.50
C THR A 129 -19.38 -0.28 17.48
N TYR A 130 -18.09 -0.36 17.15
CA TYR A 130 -17.33 -1.60 17.20
C TYR A 130 -17.29 -2.19 18.61
N ASP A 131 -16.93 -1.39 19.63
CA ASP A 131 -16.85 -1.86 21.02
C ASP A 131 -18.22 -2.36 21.53
N LYS A 132 -19.33 -1.69 21.15
CA LYS A 132 -20.69 -2.14 21.47
C LYS A 132 -21.02 -3.50 20.84
N VAL A 133 -20.67 -3.69 19.56
CA VAL A 133 -20.94 -4.95 18.85
C VAL A 133 -20.07 -6.08 19.40
N VAL A 134 -18.80 -5.81 19.68
CA VAL A 134 -17.86 -6.77 20.27
C VAL A 134 -18.30 -7.18 21.68
N GLY A 135 -18.72 -6.22 22.52
CA GLY A 135 -19.23 -6.52 23.86
C GLY A 135 -20.51 -7.36 23.86
N ARG A 136 -21.31 -7.25 22.81
CA ARG A 136 -22.57 -7.99 22.62
C ARG A 136 -22.43 -9.17 21.64
N TRP A 137 -21.21 -9.61 21.32
CA TRP A 137 -20.98 -10.59 20.25
C TRP A 137 -21.74 -11.91 20.45
N GLN A 138 -21.68 -12.44 21.67
CA GLN A 138 -22.41 -13.66 22.04
C GLN A 138 -23.92 -13.44 22.13
N GLU A 139 -24.35 -12.26 22.62
CA GLU A 139 -25.77 -11.89 22.71
C GLU A 139 -26.42 -11.80 21.32
N LEU A 140 -25.69 -11.28 20.33
CA LEU A 140 -26.12 -11.16 18.94
C LEU A 140 -26.12 -12.50 18.19
N GLY A 141 -25.72 -13.60 18.84
CA GLY A 141 -25.71 -14.94 18.26
C GLY A 141 -24.57 -15.19 17.27
N PHE A 142 -23.53 -14.34 17.25
CA PHE A 142 -22.37 -14.57 16.39
C PHE A 142 -21.44 -15.63 16.99
N SER A 143 -21.02 -16.58 16.15
CA SER A 143 -20.02 -17.59 16.51
C SER A 143 -18.58 -17.10 16.29
N GLY A 144 -17.65 -17.54 17.11
CA GLY A 144 -16.21 -17.29 16.92
C GLY A 144 -15.70 -16.02 17.60
N THR A 145 -14.42 -15.70 17.38
CA THR A 145 -13.79 -14.48 17.92
C THR A 145 -14.17 -13.27 17.08
N PRO A 146 -14.52 -12.13 17.71
CA PRO A 146 -14.77 -10.89 16.99
C PRO A 146 -13.57 -10.48 16.13
N PRO A 147 -13.80 -9.88 14.94
CA PRO A 147 -12.72 -9.48 14.04
C PRO A 147 -11.91 -8.35 14.67
N VAL A 148 -10.58 -8.48 14.69
CA VAL A 148 -9.69 -7.43 15.20
C VAL A 148 -9.55 -6.33 14.16
N ILE A 149 -10.15 -5.17 14.44
CA ILE A 149 -10.05 -3.98 13.60
C ILE A 149 -9.11 -2.98 14.26
N THR A 150 -8.15 -2.45 13.49
CA THR A 150 -7.14 -1.50 13.98
C THR A 150 -7.35 -0.08 13.47
N VAL A 151 -8.27 0.12 12.51
CA VAL A 151 -8.51 1.41 11.84
C VAL A 151 -9.93 1.87 12.13
N PHE A 152 -10.05 2.97 12.88
CA PHE A 152 -11.33 3.56 13.28
C PHE A 152 -11.46 5.01 12.81
N GLU A 153 -12.69 5.53 12.77
CA GLU A 153 -12.96 6.95 12.52
C GLU A 153 -12.32 7.82 13.60
N ASP A 154 -11.66 8.89 13.14
CA ASP A 154 -11.02 9.87 14.01
C ASP A 154 -12.01 10.98 14.43
N GLU A 155 -13.05 11.21 13.62
CA GLU A 155 -14.12 12.19 13.85
C GLU A 155 -15.38 11.50 14.36
N LYS A 156 -16.05 12.08 15.37
CA LYS A 156 -17.39 11.63 15.77
C LYS A 156 -18.40 12.09 14.72
N PHE A 157 -19.22 11.17 14.21
CA PHE A 157 -20.35 11.53 13.36
C PHE A 157 -21.24 12.57 14.07
N PRO A 158 -21.63 13.67 13.39
CA PRO A 158 -22.57 14.61 13.96
C PRO A 158 -23.91 13.92 14.25
N SER A 159 -24.50 14.21 15.40
CA SER A 159 -25.75 13.59 15.85
C SER A 159 -26.99 13.99 15.03
N SER A 160 -26.87 15.00 14.18
CA SER A 160 -27.85 15.38 13.17
C SER A 160 -27.14 15.72 11.85
N ILE A 161 -27.74 15.30 10.74
CA ILE A 161 -27.43 15.83 9.41
C ILE A 161 -28.42 16.98 9.25
N ASP A 162 -27.97 18.20 9.50
CA ASP A 162 -28.74 19.40 9.17
C ASP A 162 -28.80 19.59 7.64
#